data_AF-A0A7Y2JLD4-F1
#
_entry.id   AF-A0A7Y2JLD4-F1
#
_cell.length_a   1.000
_cell.length_b   1.000
_cell.length_c   1.000
_cell.angle_alpha   90.00
_cell.angle_beta   90.00
_cell.angle_gamma   90.00
#
_symmetry.space_group_name_H-M   'P 1'
#
loop_
_entity.id
_entity.type
_entity.pdbx_description
1 polymer ?
#
loop_
_entity_poly.entity_id
_entity_poly.type
_entity_poly.pdbx_seq_one_letter_code
_entity_poly.pdbx_strand_id
1 'polypeptide(L)' 'MLKIVSLFLVFIVVLGMFGKLSLLLPKRLTATKCPSCGRHRIGKGPCPCGKG' A
#
# COMPACT_ATOMS: atom_id res chain seq x y z
N MET A 1 34.06 -18.37 2.76
CA MET A 1 32.73 -18.65 3.33
C MET A 1 31.98 -17.37 3.72
N LEU A 2 32.34 -16.65 4.79
CA LEU A 2 31.56 -15.48 5.30
C LEU A 2 31.23 -14.39 4.26
N LYS A 3 32.10 -14.13 3.28
CA LYS A 3 31.86 -13.16 2.18
C LYS A 3 30.52 -13.39 1.46
N ILE A 4 30.16 -14.65 1.18
CA ILE A 4 28.94 -15.00 0.44
C ILE A 4 27.70 -14.79 1.31
N VAL A 5 27.76 -15.23 2.57
CA VAL A 5 26.66 -15.06 3.55
C VAL A 5 26.31 -13.59 3.73
N SER A 6 27.32 -12.72 3.86
CA SER A 6 27.12 -11.27 3.97
C SER A 6 26.44 -10.67 2.73
N LEU A 7 26.86 -11.08 1.53
CA LEU A 7 26.29 -10.62 0.26
C LEU A 7 24.80 -11.01 0.11
N PHE A 8 24.45 -12.26 0.45
CA PHE A 8 23.07 -12.72 0.45
C PHE A 8 22.19 -11.98 1.46
N LEU A 9 22.70 -11.73 2.67
CA LEU A 9 21.95 -11.05 3.73
C LEU A 9 21.65 -9.59 3.36
N VAL A 10 22.64 -8.86 2.81
CA VAL A 10 22.44 -7.50 2.29
C VAL A 10 21.43 -7.49 1.13
N PHE A 11 21.53 -8.46 0.20
CA PHE A 11 20.63 -8.56 -0.95
C PHE A 11 19.17 -8.73 -0.55
N ILE A 12 18.88 -9.61 0.41
CA ILE A 12 17.51 -9.84 0.92
C ILE A 12 16.96 -8.59 1.61
N VAL A 13 17.78 -7.86 2.39
CA VAL A 13 17.36 -6.60 3.03
C VAL A 13 17.00 -5.54 1.98
N VAL A 14 17.81 -5.37 0.94
CA VAL A 14 17.55 -4.41 -0.14
C VAL A 14 16.26 -4.75 -0.90
N LEU A 15 16.06 -6.01 -1.28
CA LEU A 15 14.82 -6.46 -1.93
C LEU A 15 13.60 -6.24 -1.04
N GLY A 16 13.71 -6.54 0.26
CA GLY A 16 12.67 -6.31 1.24
C GLY A 16 12.30 -4.83 1.37
N MET A 17 13.28 -3.93 1.40
CA MET A 17 13.05 -2.47 1.42
C MET A 17 12.40 -1.97 0.12
N PHE A 18 12.81 -2.49 -1.05
CA PHE A 18 12.19 -2.18 -2.34
C PHE A 18 10.71 -2.60 -2.37
N GLY A 19 10.40 -3.82 -1.92
CA GLY A 19 9.02 -4.30 -1.79
C GLY A 19 8.19 -3.49 -0.79
N LYS A 20 8.80 -3.10 0.34
CA LYS A 20 8.15 -2.31 1.39
C LYS A 20 7.79 -0.90 0.92
N LEU A 21 8.59 -0.28 0.05
CA LEU A 21 8.31 1.06 -0.48
C LEU A 21 7.02 1.11 -1.32
N SER A 22 6.71 0.02 -2.05
CA SER A 22 5.46 -0.13 -2.80
C SER A 22 4.22 -0.28 -1.89
N LEU A 23 4.39 -0.82 -0.67
CA LEU A 23 3.31 -0.95 0.32
C LEU A 23 3.19 0.28 1.24
N LEU A 24 4.29 1.02 1.45
CA LEU A 24 4.37 2.28 2.18
C LEU A 24 3.91 3.51 1.37
N LEU A 25 3.33 3.32 0.18
CA LEU A 25 2.76 4.39 -0.63
C LEU A 25 1.23 4.40 -0.54
N PRO A 26 0.62 5.00 0.52
CA PRO A 26 -0.83 5.03 0.73
C PRO A 26 -1.53 6.04 -0.21
N LYS A 27 -1.47 5.80 -1.54
CA LYS A 27 -2.06 6.70 -2.55
C LYS A 27 -3.27 6.14 -3.30
N ARG A 28 -3.68 4.87 -3.10
CA ARG A 28 -4.84 4.29 -3.83
C ARG A 28 -5.89 3.53 -3.00
N LEU A 29 -5.68 3.23 -1.72
CA LEU A 29 -6.70 2.54 -0.89
C LEU A 29 -7.69 3.47 -0.16
N THR A 30 -7.39 4.77 -0.11
CA THR A 30 -8.27 5.82 0.45
C THR A 30 -9.15 6.45 -0.63
N ALA A 31 -8.69 6.51 -1.89
CA ALA A 31 -9.41 7.12 -3.01
C ALA A 31 -10.76 6.45 -3.33
N THR A 32 -10.93 5.18 -2.95
CA THR A 32 -12.21 4.45 -3.09
C THR A 32 -13.05 4.45 -1.82
N LYS A 33 -12.61 5.07 -0.71
CA LYS A 33 -13.42 5.21 0.51
C LYS A 33 -13.94 6.63 0.60
N CYS A 34 -15.20 6.78 0.95
CA CYS A 34 -15.79 8.10 1.05
C CYS A 34 -15.42 8.78 2.38
N PRO A 35 -14.91 10.03 2.36
CA PRO A 35 -14.38 10.70 3.55
C PRO A 35 -15.46 10.91 4.64
N SER A 36 -16.67 11.25 4.25
CA SER A 36 -17.83 11.48 5.15
C SER A 36 -18.43 10.20 5.76
N CYS A 37 -18.04 9.04 5.25
CA CYS A 37 -18.89 7.85 5.13
C CYS A 37 -18.14 6.56 5.53
N GLY A 38 -16.80 6.54 5.43
CA GLY A 38 -15.89 5.39 5.61
C GLY A 38 -16.06 4.27 4.57
N ARG A 39 -17.27 4.11 4.03
CA ARG A 39 -17.71 3.10 3.08
C ARG A 39 -16.95 3.18 1.76
N HIS A 40 -16.73 2.02 1.14
CA HIS A 40 -16.21 1.93 -0.22
C HIS A 40 -17.26 2.49 -1.21
N ARG A 41 -16.86 3.38 -2.12
CA ARG A 41 -17.68 3.88 -3.23
C ARG A 41 -17.76 2.78 -4.29
N ILE A 42 -18.78 1.93 -4.20
CA ILE A 42 -19.03 0.84 -5.13
C ILE A 42 -19.80 1.40 -6.33
N GLY A 43 -19.11 1.57 -7.47
CA GLY A 43 -19.68 2.16 -8.68
C GLY A 43 -19.62 3.69 -8.74
N LYS A 44 -20.13 4.26 -9.83
CA LYS A 44 -20.10 5.72 -10.12
C LYS A 44 -21.26 6.52 -9.47
N GLY A 45 -21.91 5.95 -8.46
CA GLY A 45 -22.99 6.61 -7.71
C GLY A 45 -22.49 7.44 -6.51
N PRO A 46 -23.34 8.32 -5.95
CA PRO A 46 -23.06 8.99 -4.68
C PRO A 46 -22.92 7.99 -3.51
N CYS A 47 -22.26 8.36 -2.39
CA CYS A 47 -22.22 7.46 -1.21
C CYS A 47 -23.66 7.22 -0.73
N PRO A 48 -24.00 6.02 -0.23
CA PRO A 48 -25.27 5.79 0.45
C PRO A 48 -25.50 6.68 1.69
N CYS A 49 -24.50 7.45 2.17
CA CYS A 49 -24.70 8.45 3.22
C CYS A 49 -25.28 9.80 2.74
N GLY A 50 -25.55 9.98 1.44
CA GLY A 50 -26.09 11.23 0.87
C GLY A 50 -25.12 12.42 0.85
N LYS A 51 -24.02 12.38 1.61
CA LYS A 51 -22.93 13.37 1.60
C LYS A 51 -21.91 12.97 0.53
N GLY A 52 -22.27 13.35 -0.71
CA GLY A 52 -21.55 13.08 -1.96
C GLY A 52 -20.20 13.77 -2.05
#